data_AF-A0A833W202-F1
#
_entry.id   AF-A0A833W202-F1
#
_cell.length_a   1.000
_cell.length_b   1.000
_cell.length_c   1.000
_cell.angle_alpha   90.00
_cell.angle_beta   90.00
_cell.angle_gamma   90.00
#
_symmetry.space_group_name_H-M   'P 1'
#
loop_
_entity.id
_entity.type
_entity.pdbx_description
1 polymer ?
#
loop_
_entity_poly.entity_id
_entity_poly.type
_entity_poly.pdbx_seq_one_letter_code
_entity_poly.pdbx_strand_id
1 'polypeptide(L)'
;MGAVAAELEGKLVKACEEGNTEACHSSVVDLQIHYGVAVEAVQELLGYAFSCAAVHNQTEIMELLLYPSNKTGSKSVPLSKDVHECLLYGMCRYEKYFPRRRRFQCCYALRYLAYAAVVCVEQNALQALEFLIGQQIPPPLLVDTDVVRCFRVALELGSDLNAPEPEAHRPMLMALLHRYPALLLAHVDGTHDVDVSLDNNTRNHIEALRSSLLYEYVTNPQLHK
;
A
#
# COMPACT_ATOMS: atom_id res chain seq x y z
N MET A 1 24.72 3.59 -15.53
CA MET A 1 23.30 3.83 -15.19
C MET A 1 23.26 5.05 -14.28
N GLY A 2 22.57 6.12 -14.68
CA GLY A 2 22.60 7.40 -13.97
C GLY A 2 21.78 7.33 -12.68
N ALA A 3 22.40 7.63 -11.55
CA ALA A 3 21.68 7.84 -10.30
C ALA A 3 20.94 9.18 -10.36
N VAL A 4 19.72 9.23 -9.82
CA VAL A 4 19.02 10.50 -9.60
C VAL A 4 19.81 11.32 -8.57
N ALA A 5 19.88 12.63 -8.77
CA ALA A 5 20.53 13.52 -7.80
C ALA A 5 19.91 13.37 -6.41
N ALA A 6 20.76 13.14 -5.39
CA ALA A 6 20.32 12.87 -4.02
C ALA A 6 19.47 14.00 -3.41
N GLU A 7 19.73 15.24 -3.81
CA GLU A 7 18.95 16.41 -3.38
C GLU A 7 17.51 16.35 -3.89
N LEU A 8 17.31 15.96 -5.17
CA LEU A 8 15.99 15.84 -5.76
C LEU A 8 15.22 14.66 -5.18
N GLU A 9 15.90 13.53 -4.95
CA GLU A 9 15.34 12.39 -4.22
C GLU A 9 14.89 12.79 -2.81
N GLY A 10 15.74 13.45 -2.03
CA GLY A 10 15.41 13.89 -0.68
C GLY A 10 14.24 14.88 -0.65
N LYS A 11 14.20 15.81 -1.62
CA LYS A 11 13.09 16.77 -1.77
C LYS A 11 11.76 16.08 -2.04
N LEU A 12 11.74 15.10 -2.95
CA LEU A 12 10.53 14.35 -3.28
C LEU A 12 10.04 13.53 -2.08
N VAL A 13 10.92 12.76 -1.45
CA VAL A 13 10.56 11.91 -0.30
C VAL A 13 10.02 12.77 0.85
N LYS A 14 10.71 13.86 1.19
CA LYS A 14 10.25 14.78 2.23
C LYS A 14 8.88 15.39 1.92
N ALA A 15 8.63 15.77 0.67
CA ALA A 15 7.32 16.27 0.26
C ALA A 15 6.21 15.21 0.45
N CYS A 16 6.51 13.94 0.15
CA CYS A 16 5.61 12.82 0.38
C CYS A 16 5.35 12.52 1.86
N GLU A 17 6.32 12.75 2.74
CA GLU A 17 6.15 12.59 4.19
C GLU A 17 5.29 13.73 4.78
N GLU A 18 5.59 14.97 4.38
CA GLU A 18 4.96 16.18 4.91
C GLU A 18 3.59 16.51 4.27
N GLY A 19 3.19 15.79 3.23
CA GLY A 19 1.93 16.07 2.50
C GLY A 19 1.99 17.31 1.63
N ASN A 20 3.19 17.75 1.24
CA ASN A 20 3.37 18.93 0.40
C ASN A 20 3.16 18.58 -1.09
N THR A 21 1.91 18.69 -1.54
CA THR A 21 1.49 18.37 -2.92
C THR A 21 2.21 19.21 -3.97
N GLU A 22 2.45 20.50 -3.72
CA GLU A 22 3.16 21.40 -4.65
C GLU A 22 4.64 21.01 -4.80
N ALA A 23 5.33 20.73 -3.69
CA ALA A 23 6.73 20.30 -3.72
C ALA A 23 6.89 18.92 -4.35
N CYS A 24 5.95 18.01 -4.12
CA CYS A 24 5.88 16.71 -4.77
C CYS A 24 5.72 16.89 -6.28
N HIS A 25 4.70 17.65 -6.72
CA HIS A 25 4.47 17.95 -8.13
C HIS A 25 5.71 18.55 -8.80
N SER A 26 6.30 19.60 -8.22
CA SER A 26 7.52 20.23 -8.74
C SER A 26 8.66 19.21 -8.88
N SER A 27 8.87 18.34 -7.90
CA SER A 27 9.98 17.37 -7.93
C SER A 27 9.77 16.30 -9.00
N VAL A 28 8.53 15.85 -9.22
CA VAL A 28 8.21 14.92 -10.31
C VAL A 28 8.34 15.59 -11.67
N VAL A 29 7.98 16.87 -11.79
CA VAL A 29 8.23 17.67 -13.00
C VAL A 29 9.73 17.76 -13.31
N ASP A 30 10.56 17.98 -12.30
CA ASP A 30 12.02 18.03 -12.48
C ASP A 30 12.56 16.66 -12.92
N LEU A 31 12.04 15.55 -12.36
CA LEU A 31 12.42 14.18 -12.76
C LEU A 31 12.08 13.88 -14.22
N GLN A 32 10.87 14.21 -14.67
CA GLN A 32 10.46 13.96 -16.05
C GLN A 32 11.26 14.79 -17.06
N ILE A 33 11.61 16.05 -16.73
CA ILE A 33 12.35 16.94 -17.63
C ILE A 33 13.83 16.55 -17.72
N HIS A 34 14.46 16.25 -16.58
CA HIS A 34 15.92 16.07 -16.53
C HIS A 34 16.39 14.63 -16.72
N TYR A 35 15.54 13.63 -16.42
CA TYR A 35 15.92 12.22 -16.46
C TYR A 35 14.99 11.41 -17.38
N GLY A 36 13.69 11.71 -17.35
CA GLY A 36 12.66 10.95 -18.06
C GLY A 36 12.09 9.80 -17.23
N VAL A 37 10.77 9.64 -17.27
CA VAL A 37 10.02 8.70 -16.40
C VAL A 37 10.32 7.23 -16.71
N ALA A 38 10.71 6.91 -17.95
CA ALA A 38 11.06 5.55 -18.35
C ALA A 38 12.40 5.06 -17.76
N VAL A 39 13.21 5.94 -17.16
CA VAL A 39 14.47 5.55 -16.53
C VAL A 39 14.18 4.75 -15.27
N GLU A 40 14.73 3.54 -15.18
CA GLU A 40 14.52 2.61 -14.06
C GLU A 40 14.75 3.27 -12.69
N ALA A 41 15.83 4.04 -12.52
CA ALA A 41 16.09 4.74 -11.25
C ALA A 41 15.00 5.75 -10.87
N VAL A 42 14.38 6.40 -11.86
CA VAL A 42 13.24 7.32 -11.64
C VAL A 42 12.00 6.53 -11.28
N GLN A 43 11.73 5.41 -11.96
CA GLN A 43 10.60 4.54 -11.65
C GLN A 43 10.65 4.00 -10.23
N GLU A 44 11.82 3.51 -9.80
CA GLU A 44 12.04 3.00 -8.44
C GLU A 44 11.82 4.10 -7.39
N LEU A 45 12.34 5.31 -7.65
CA LEU A 45 12.13 6.46 -6.80
C LEU A 45 10.65 6.87 -6.73
N LEU A 46 9.91 6.84 -7.84
CA LEU A 46 8.48 7.15 -7.87
C LEU A 46 7.67 6.11 -7.09
N GLY A 47 7.97 4.81 -7.27
CA GLY A 47 7.36 3.74 -6.49
C GLY A 47 7.63 3.89 -4.99
N TYR A 48 8.86 4.27 -4.63
CA TYR A 48 9.24 4.55 -3.26
C TYR A 48 8.49 5.75 -2.67
N ALA A 49 8.52 6.89 -3.38
CA ALA A 49 7.83 8.11 -2.98
C ALA A 49 6.32 7.88 -2.78
N PHE A 50 5.70 7.09 -3.67
CA PHE A 50 4.31 6.67 -3.51
C PHE A 50 4.09 5.88 -2.22
N SER A 51 4.97 4.92 -1.90
CA SER A 51 4.90 4.18 -0.63
C SER A 51 5.12 5.07 0.59
N CYS A 52 6.00 6.07 0.51
CA CYS A 52 6.20 7.06 1.58
C CYS A 52 4.93 7.89 1.82
N ALA A 53 4.30 8.38 0.76
CA ALA A 53 3.02 9.10 0.86
C ALA A 53 1.93 8.21 1.48
N ALA A 54 1.88 6.94 1.09
CA ALA A 54 0.91 5.98 1.60
C ALA A 54 1.07 5.75 3.11
N VAL A 55 2.30 5.55 3.59
CA VAL A 55 2.59 5.38 5.04
C VAL A 55 2.17 6.58 5.88
N HIS A 56 2.25 7.78 5.32
CA HIS A 56 1.89 9.01 6.02
C HIS A 56 0.44 9.45 5.76
N ASN A 57 -0.41 8.57 5.18
CA ASN A 57 -1.79 8.87 4.81
C ASN A 57 -1.96 10.10 3.89
N GLN A 58 -0.97 10.41 3.07
CA GLN A 58 -1.03 11.53 2.13
C GLN A 58 -1.80 11.15 0.86
N THR A 59 -3.10 10.89 1.00
CA THR A 59 -3.97 10.41 -0.08
C THR A 59 -4.05 11.40 -1.25
N GLU A 60 -3.94 12.71 -1.00
CA GLU A 60 -3.88 13.73 -2.06
C GLU A 60 -2.63 13.57 -2.94
N ILE A 61 -1.48 13.24 -2.35
CA ILE A 61 -0.25 12.95 -3.11
C ILE A 61 -0.38 11.63 -3.85
N MET A 62 -0.96 10.60 -3.22
CA MET A 62 -1.21 9.33 -3.89
C MET A 62 -2.11 9.52 -5.12
N GLU A 63 -3.19 10.30 -4.98
CA GLU A 63 -4.10 10.64 -6.06
C GLU A 63 -3.40 11.45 -7.16
N LEU A 64 -2.60 12.46 -6.78
CA LEU A 64 -1.80 13.25 -7.72
C LEU A 64 -0.88 12.39 -8.60
N LEU A 65 -0.19 11.42 -7.99
CA LEU A 65 0.77 10.57 -8.67
C LEU A 65 0.09 9.48 -9.51
N LEU A 66 -0.99 8.88 -9.00
CA LEU A 66 -1.73 7.84 -9.73
C LEU A 66 -2.62 8.39 -10.82
N TYR A 67 -3.23 9.55 -10.61
CA TYR A 67 -4.17 10.15 -11.57
C TYR A 67 -3.70 11.56 -11.92
N PRO A 68 -2.55 11.70 -12.60
CA PRO A 68 -2.02 12.99 -12.99
C PRO A 68 -3.06 13.73 -13.84
N SER A 69 -3.70 14.72 -13.23
CA SER A 69 -4.81 15.44 -13.83
C SER A 69 -4.32 16.73 -14.47
N ASN A 70 -4.83 17.03 -15.67
CA ASN A 70 -4.65 18.36 -16.29
C ASN A 70 -5.56 19.43 -15.66
N LYS A 71 -6.28 19.13 -14.57
CA LYS A 71 -7.34 19.98 -14.00
C LYS A 71 -6.86 21.25 -13.30
N THR A 72 -5.57 21.55 -13.31
CA THR A 72 -5.11 22.87 -12.91
C THR A 72 -5.16 23.79 -14.13
N GLY A 73 -6.07 24.76 -14.12
CA GLY A 73 -5.98 25.99 -14.93
C GLY A 73 -4.78 26.87 -14.53
N SER A 74 -3.68 26.26 -14.11
CA SER A 74 -2.45 26.88 -13.62
C SER A 74 -1.34 26.63 -14.64
N LYS A 75 -0.37 27.54 -14.69
CA LYS A 75 0.81 27.51 -15.58
C LYS A 75 1.79 26.34 -15.28
N SER A 76 1.38 25.33 -14.52
CA SER A 76 2.21 24.20 -14.12
C SER A 76 2.34 23.16 -15.23
N VAL A 77 3.54 22.64 -15.43
CA VAL A 77 3.82 21.56 -16.39
C VAL A 77 3.05 20.32 -15.94
N PRO A 78 2.19 19.71 -16.78
CA PRO A 78 1.45 18.52 -16.40
C PRO A 78 2.39 17.33 -16.18
N LEU A 79 2.02 16.42 -15.28
CA LEU A 79 2.72 15.16 -15.09
C LEU A 79 2.41 14.20 -16.25
N SER A 80 3.44 13.51 -16.76
CA SER A 80 3.26 12.52 -17.83
C SER A 80 2.34 11.36 -17.38
N LYS A 81 1.59 10.80 -18.33
CA LYS A 81 0.85 9.53 -18.14
C LYS A 81 1.79 8.37 -17.80
N ASP A 82 3.06 8.46 -18.18
CA ASP A 82 4.06 7.45 -17.85
C ASP A 82 4.26 7.32 -16.33
N VAL A 83 3.96 8.37 -15.54
CA VAL A 83 4.00 8.30 -14.07
C VAL A 83 2.92 7.36 -13.56
N HIS A 84 1.71 7.46 -14.10
CA HIS A 84 0.60 6.56 -13.79
C HIS A 84 0.94 5.12 -14.18
N GLU A 85 1.39 4.89 -15.41
CA GLU A 85 1.73 3.54 -15.89
C GLU A 85 2.87 2.91 -15.09
N CYS A 86 3.89 3.70 -14.75
CA CYS A 86 4.97 3.29 -13.86
C CYS A 86 4.45 2.81 -12.50
N LEU A 87 3.50 3.52 -11.90
CA LEU A 87 2.95 3.12 -10.60
C LEU A 87 2.05 1.88 -10.69
N LEU A 88 1.25 1.76 -11.74
CA LEU A 88 0.37 0.60 -11.92
C LEU A 88 1.12 -0.72 -12.10
N TYR A 89 2.19 -0.69 -12.91
CA TYR A 89 2.86 -1.89 -13.43
C TYR A 89 4.30 -2.07 -12.95
N GLY A 90 4.89 -1.03 -12.35
CA GLY A 90 6.27 -1.07 -11.87
C GLY A 90 6.44 -2.03 -10.70
N MET A 91 7.63 -2.64 -10.66
CA MET A 91 7.99 -3.67 -9.69
C MET A 91 9.17 -3.20 -8.85
N CYS A 92 9.14 -3.45 -7.55
CA CYS A 92 10.24 -3.15 -6.64
C CYS A 92 11.49 -3.92 -7.07
N ARG A 93 12.62 -3.25 -7.28
CA ARG A 93 13.90 -3.91 -7.65
C ARG A 93 15.06 -3.51 -6.77
N TYR A 94 15.04 -2.29 -6.22
CA TYR A 94 16.20 -1.73 -5.54
C TYR A 94 16.08 -1.81 -4.02
N GLU A 95 17.04 -2.49 -3.37
CA GLU A 95 17.12 -2.62 -1.90
C GLU A 95 17.16 -1.26 -1.19
N LYS A 96 17.77 -0.26 -1.82
CA LYS A 96 17.84 1.11 -1.31
C LYS A 96 16.45 1.65 -0.97
N TYR A 97 15.46 1.38 -1.81
CA TYR A 97 14.10 1.90 -1.67
C TYR A 97 13.16 0.86 -1.05
N PHE A 98 13.40 -0.41 -1.32
CA PHE A 98 12.56 -1.54 -0.91
C PHE A 98 13.37 -2.52 -0.07
N PRO A 99 13.82 -2.12 1.13
CA PRO A 99 14.69 -2.95 1.95
C PRO A 99 13.99 -4.25 2.34
N ARG A 100 14.77 -5.32 2.52
CA ARG A 100 14.24 -6.61 2.95
C ARG A 100 13.53 -6.47 4.29
N ARG A 101 12.27 -6.90 4.33
CA ARG A 101 11.46 -6.96 5.55
C ARG A 101 11.25 -8.43 5.91
N ARG A 102 11.17 -8.76 7.22
CA ARG A 102 10.94 -10.15 7.67
C ARG A 102 9.70 -10.79 7.02
N ARG A 103 8.64 -10.01 6.85
CA ARG A 103 7.37 -10.43 6.24
C ARG A 103 7.37 -10.41 4.71
N PHE A 104 8.49 -10.00 4.10
CA PHE A 104 8.65 -9.87 2.65
C PHE A 104 9.96 -10.48 2.19
N GLN A 105 10.04 -11.81 2.23
CA GLN A 105 11.21 -12.54 1.71
C GLN A 105 11.43 -12.30 0.21
N CYS A 106 10.37 -11.93 -0.53
CA CYS A 106 10.39 -11.62 -1.97
C CYS A 106 9.85 -10.20 -2.28
N CYS A 107 10.27 -9.16 -1.53
CA CYS A 107 9.84 -7.78 -1.83
C CYS A 107 10.14 -7.36 -3.28
N TYR A 108 11.21 -7.88 -3.90
CA TYR A 108 11.59 -7.56 -5.28
C TYR A 108 10.70 -8.17 -6.38
N ALA A 109 9.68 -8.94 -5.99
CA ALA A 109 8.67 -9.46 -6.90
C ALA A 109 7.31 -8.78 -6.70
N LEU A 110 7.26 -7.67 -5.96
CA LEU A 110 6.04 -6.91 -5.73
C LEU A 110 5.90 -5.74 -6.69
N ARG A 111 4.66 -5.48 -7.10
CA ARG A 111 4.29 -4.18 -7.67
C ARG A 111 4.44 -3.09 -6.63
N TYR A 112 4.74 -1.86 -7.06
CA TYR A 112 4.83 -0.71 -6.14
C TYR A 112 3.55 -0.53 -5.32
N LEU A 113 2.38 -0.71 -5.92
CA LEU A 113 1.08 -0.63 -5.22
C LEU A 113 0.91 -1.70 -4.17
N ALA A 114 1.35 -2.93 -4.44
CA ALA A 114 1.29 -4.04 -3.50
C ALA A 114 2.23 -3.80 -2.30
N TYR A 115 3.44 -3.30 -2.56
CA TYR A 115 4.36 -2.90 -1.51
C TYR A 115 3.75 -1.78 -0.66
N ALA A 116 3.26 -0.71 -1.28
CA ALA A 116 2.63 0.42 -0.58
C ALA A 116 1.46 -0.06 0.31
N ALA A 117 0.57 -0.90 -0.21
CA ALA A 117 -0.57 -1.41 0.56
C ALA A 117 -0.15 -2.18 1.82
N VAL A 118 0.87 -3.04 1.72
CA VAL A 118 1.31 -3.81 2.88
C VAL A 118 2.06 -2.92 3.88
N VAL A 119 2.84 -1.94 3.44
CA VAL A 119 3.47 -0.98 4.37
C VAL A 119 2.41 -0.10 5.02
N CYS A 120 1.31 0.25 4.34
CA CYS A 120 0.17 0.90 5.00
C CYS A 120 -0.31 0.06 6.19
N VAL A 121 -0.50 -1.25 6.00
CA VAL A 121 -0.91 -2.15 7.08
C VAL A 121 0.11 -2.16 8.22
N GLU A 122 1.40 -2.29 7.92
CA GLU A 122 2.45 -2.31 8.95
C GLU A 122 2.55 -1.01 9.76
N GLN A 123 2.17 0.13 9.16
CA GLN A 123 2.26 1.45 9.77
C GLN A 123 0.91 2.01 10.24
N ASN A 124 -0.14 1.18 10.19
CA ASN A 124 -1.51 1.58 10.51
C ASN A 124 -2.02 2.80 9.70
N ALA A 125 -1.62 2.93 8.43
CA ALA A 125 -2.08 3.99 7.52
C ALA A 125 -3.45 3.64 6.89
N LEU A 126 -4.53 3.76 7.66
CA LEU A 126 -5.88 3.34 7.27
C LEU A 126 -6.40 4.07 6.01
N GLN A 127 -6.30 5.40 5.96
CA GLN A 127 -6.87 6.20 4.86
C GLN A 127 -6.20 5.88 3.52
N ALA A 128 -4.88 5.68 3.52
CA ALA A 128 -4.15 5.25 2.35
C ALA A 128 -4.53 3.83 1.90
N LEU A 129 -4.74 2.91 2.85
CA LEU A 129 -5.21 1.56 2.52
C LEU A 129 -6.63 1.59 1.93
N GLU A 130 -7.54 2.36 2.52
CA GLU A 130 -8.91 2.58 2.01
C GLU A 130 -8.89 3.14 0.59
N PHE A 131 -7.99 4.09 0.30
CA PHE A 131 -7.77 4.60 -1.05
C PHE A 131 -7.36 3.49 -2.02
N LEU A 132 -6.43 2.61 -1.64
CA LEU A 132 -5.92 1.53 -2.49
C LEU A 132 -6.96 0.43 -2.77
N ILE A 133 -7.83 0.12 -1.80
CA ILE A 133 -8.88 -0.91 -1.94
C ILE A 133 -10.21 -0.37 -2.47
N GLY A 134 -10.44 0.94 -2.35
CA GLY A 134 -11.71 1.61 -2.64
C GLY A 134 -11.94 1.89 -4.13
N GLN A 135 -10.90 1.99 -4.95
CA GLN A 135 -11.02 2.36 -6.36
C GLN A 135 -11.71 1.24 -7.18
N GLN A 136 -12.89 1.55 -7.72
CA GLN A 136 -13.71 0.65 -8.56
C GLN A 136 -13.43 0.79 -10.06
N ILE A 137 -12.56 1.71 -10.46
CA ILE A 137 -12.26 1.93 -11.88
C ILE A 137 -11.34 0.78 -12.34
N PRO A 138 -11.74 -0.04 -13.33
CA PRO A 138 -10.86 -1.06 -13.87
C PRO A 138 -9.63 -0.42 -14.56
N PRO A 139 -8.42 -0.97 -14.38
CA PRO A 139 -8.11 -2.14 -13.54
C PRO A 139 -8.03 -1.79 -12.03
N PRO A 140 -8.38 -2.73 -11.14
CA PRO A 140 -8.22 -2.52 -9.69
C PRO A 140 -6.75 -2.27 -9.36
N LEU A 141 -6.49 -1.36 -8.41
CA LEU A 141 -5.13 -1.01 -8.00
C LEU A 141 -4.39 -2.21 -7.38
N LEU A 142 -5.11 -3.01 -6.60
CA LEU A 142 -4.63 -4.24 -5.96
C LEU A 142 -5.28 -5.47 -6.60
N VAL A 143 -4.47 -6.50 -6.88
CA VAL A 143 -4.98 -7.81 -7.30
C VAL A 143 -5.26 -8.68 -6.07
N ASP A 144 -6.01 -9.77 -6.23
CA ASP A 144 -6.42 -10.63 -5.13
C ASP A 144 -5.26 -11.09 -4.24
N THR A 145 -4.11 -11.42 -4.84
CA THR A 145 -2.91 -11.83 -4.09
C THR A 145 -2.34 -10.72 -3.20
N ASP A 146 -2.48 -9.46 -3.61
CA ASP A 146 -2.03 -8.31 -2.82
C ASP A 146 -2.99 -8.07 -1.64
N VAL A 147 -4.29 -8.19 -1.89
CA VAL A 147 -5.34 -8.03 -0.87
C VAL A 147 -5.24 -9.12 0.20
N VAL A 148 -5.10 -10.38 -0.21
CA VAL A 148 -4.89 -11.52 0.71
C VAL A 148 -3.64 -11.29 1.57
N ARG A 149 -2.57 -10.76 0.98
CA ARG A 149 -1.33 -10.45 1.72
C ARG A 149 -1.56 -9.36 2.77
N CYS A 150 -2.24 -8.27 2.40
CA CYS A 150 -2.59 -7.20 3.34
C CYS A 150 -3.44 -7.75 4.50
N PHE A 151 -4.43 -8.60 4.20
CA PHE A 151 -5.27 -9.23 5.21
C PHE A 151 -4.49 -10.13 6.17
N ARG A 152 -3.58 -10.96 5.65
CA ARG A 152 -2.70 -11.79 6.49
C ARG A 152 -1.84 -10.97 7.44
N VAL A 153 -1.20 -9.92 6.91
CA VAL A 153 -0.35 -9.03 7.72
C VAL A 153 -1.17 -8.31 8.78
N ALA A 154 -2.38 -7.84 8.44
CA ALA A 154 -3.28 -7.19 9.39
C ALA A 154 -3.75 -8.15 10.49
N LEU A 155 -4.04 -9.42 10.14
CA LEU A 155 -4.40 -10.45 11.11
C LEU A 155 -3.25 -10.77 12.06
N GLU A 156 -2.03 -10.93 11.54
CA GLU A 156 -0.84 -11.18 12.36
C GLU A 156 -0.61 -10.04 13.35
N LEU A 157 -0.70 -8.78 12.90
CA LEU A 157 -0.52 -7.60 13.75
C LEU A 157 -1.66 -7.42 14.77
N GLY A 158 -2.90 -7.63 14.36
CA GLY A 158 -4.06 -7.54 15.25
C GLY A 158 -4.14 -8.67 16.28
N SER A 159 -3.39 -9.75 16.08
CA SER A 159 -3.32 -10.91 17.00
C SER A 159 -2.08 -10.88 17.90
N ASP A 160 -1.13 -9.97 17.66
CA ASP A 160 0.05 -9.82 18.49
C ASP A 160 -0.26 -8.93 19.70
N LEU A 161 -0.65 -9.57 20.80
CA LEU A 161 -0.96 -8.88 22.06
C LEU A 161 0.25 -8.13 22.67
N ASN A 162 1.46 -8.36 22.18
CA ASN A 162 2.65 -7.62 22.62
C ASN A 162 2.96 -6.40 21.75
N ALA A 163 2.23 -6.20 20.65
CA ALA A 163 2.33 -4.99 19.87
C ALA A 163 1.91 -3.78 20.74
N PRO A 164 2.47 -2.58 20.52
CA PRO A 164 2.11 -1.40 21.30
C PRO A 164 0.61 -1.05 21.20
N GLU A 165 -0.06 -1.39 20.10
CA GLU A 165 -1.49 -1.12 19.86
C GLU A 165 -2.11 -2.18 18.90
N PRO A 166 -2.38 -3.43 19.35
CA PRO A 166 -2.94 -4.48 18.50
C PRO A 166 -4.35 -4.13 17.96
N GLU A 167 -5.16 -3.45 18.75
CA GLU A 167 -6.50 -2.97 18.38
C GLU A 167 -6.48 -1.97 17.22
N ALA A 168 -5.36 -1.29 17.01
CA ALA A 168 -5.21 -0.27 15.98
C ALA A 168 -5.36 -0.86 14.56
N HIS A 169 -5.14 -2.17 14.40
CA HIS A 169 -5.30 -2.89 13.13
C HIS A 169 -6.74 -3.37 12.88
N ARG A 170 -7.64 -3.31 13.88
CA ARG A 170 -9.03 -3.73 13.71
C ARG A 170 -9.77 -2.91 12.64
N PRO A 171 -9.65 -1.56 12.58
CA PRO A 171 -10.17 -0.78 11.46
C PRO A 171 -9.67 -1.25 10.10
N MET A 172 -8.40 -1.64 9.98
CA MET A 172 -7.86 -2.15 8.71
C MET A 172 -8.48 -3.48 8.30
N LEU A 173 -8.62 -4.40 9.27
CA LEU A 173 -9.33 -5.66 9.06
C LEU A 173 -10.76 -5.40 8.63
N MET A 174 -11.46 -4.45 9.25
CA MET A 174 -12.83 -4.08 8.87
C MET A 174 -12.90 -3.48 7.47
N ALA A 175 -11.98 -2.58 7.10
CA ALA A 175 -11.94 -2.00 5.76
C ALA A 175 -11.73 -3.08 4.68
N LEU A 176 -10.79 -4.01 4.92
CA LEU A 176 -10.54 -5.13 4.02
C LEU A 176 -11.74 -6.08 3.92
N LEU A 177 -12.39 -6.40 5.04
CA LEU A 177 -13.53 -7.32 5.06
C LEU A 177 -14.82 -6.73 4.50
N HIS A 178 -15.06 -5.44 4.74
CA HIS A 178 -16.16 -4.72 4.11
C HIS A 178 -16.01 -4.74 2.59
N ARG A 179 -14.78 -4.61 2.08
CA ARG A 179 -14.52 -4.61 0.64
C ARG A 179 -14.42 -6.00 0.02
N TYR A 180 -13.87 -6.96 0.75
CA TYR A 180 -13.60 -8.32 0.30
C TYR A 180 -14.07 -9.36 1.35
N PRO A 181 -15.39 -9.57 1.49
CA PRO A 181 -15.92 -10.48 2.50
C PRO A 181 -15.42 -11.94 2.37
N ALA A 182 -15.09 -12.37 1.15
CA ALA A 182 -14.56 -13.69 0.86
C ALA A 182 -13.23 -14.02 1.57
N LEU A 183 -12.50 -13.00 2.04
CA LEU A 183 -11.28 -13.18 2.82
C LEU A 183 -11.55 -13.96 4.11
N LEU A 184 -12.68 -13.77 4.77
CA LEU A 184 -13.04 -14.57 5.96
C LEU A 184 -13.36 -16.02 5.57
N LEU A 185 -14.17 -16.21 4.52
CA LEU A 185 -14.67 -17.54 4.12
C LEU A 185 -13.54 -18.48 3.73
N ALA A 186 -12.61 -18.03 2.89
CA ALA A 186 -11.52 -18.87 2.41
C ALA A 186 -10.55 -19.30 3.54
N HIS A 187 -10.48 -18.54 4.64
CA HIS A 187 -9.70 -18.90 5.81
C HIS A 187 -10.46 -19.80 6.81
N VAL A 188 -11.79 -19.77 6.82
CA VAL A 188 -12.65 -20.61 7.66
C VAL A 188 -12.81 -22.01 7.06
N ASP A 189 -12.91 -22.12 5.74
CA ASP A 189 -13.05 -23.40 5.03
C ASP A 189 -11.74 -24.19 4.90
N GLY A 190 -10.65 -23.71 5.52
CA GLY A 190 -9.34 -24.36 5.50
C GLY A 190 -8.65 -24.37 4.13
N THR A 191 -9.14 -23.58 3.17
CA THR A 191 -8.58 -23.50 1.81
C THR A 191 -7.31 -22.66 1.70
N HIS A 192 -6.93 -21.97 2.79
CA HIS A 192 -5.67 -21.24 2.89
C HIS A 192 -4.62 -22.06 3.63
N ASP A 193 -3.43 -22.20 3.03
CA ASP A 193 -2.27 -22.80 3.69
C ASP A 193 -1.94 -22.03 4.98
N VAL A 194 -2.13 -22.69 6.11
CA VAL A 194 -1.75 -22.15 7.42
C VAL A 194 -0.23 -22.11 7.47
N ASP A 195 0.32 -20.93 7.71
CA ASP A 195 1.76 -20.76 7.80
C ASP A 195 2.29 -21.54 9.02
N VAL A 196 2.95 -22.66 8.74
CA VAL A 196 3.46 -23.61 9.75
C VAL A 196 4.57 -22.97 10.61
N SER A 197 5.10 -21.81 10.18
CA SER A 197 6.14 -21.06 10.87
C SER A 197 5.66 -20.25 12.09
N LEU A 198 4.36 -20.08 12.28
CA LEU A 198 3.79 -19.34 13.41
C LEU A 198 3.82 -20.13 14.72
N ASP A 199 4.09 -19.45 15.83
CA ASP A 199 4.02 -20.07 17.15
C ASP A 199 2.57 -20.47 17.50
N ASN A 200 2.40 -21.46 18.38
CA ASN A 200 1.07 -21.96 18.76
C ASN A 200 0.18 -20.90 19.42
N ASN A 201 0.74 -19.96 20.18
CA ASN A 201 -0.02 -18.91 20.84
C ASN A 201 -0.52 -17.87 19.82
N THR A 202 0.34 -17.42 18.90
CA THR A 202 -0.06 -16.54 17.80
C THR A 202 -1.15 -17.19 16.95
N ARG A 203 -1.03 -18.50 16.67
CA ARG A 203 -2.07 -19.24 15.93
C ARG A 203 -3.42 -19.20 16.66
N ASN A 204 -3.43 -19.49 17.96
CA ASN A 204 -4.65 -19.45 18.77
C ASN A 204 -5.27 -18.05 18.81
N HIS A 205 -4.46 -16.98 18.89
CA HIS A 205 -4.96 -15.61 18.85
C HIS A 205 -5.54 -15.24 17.48
N ILE A 206 -4.90 -15.66 16.39
CA ILE A 206 -5.45 -15.46 15.03
C ILE A 206 -6.79 -16.16 14.89
N GLU A 207 -6.92 -17.40 15.37
CA GLU A 207 -8.18 -18.16 15.34
C GLU A 207 -9.29 -17.50 16.18
N ALA A 208 -8.95 -17.02 17.39
CA ALA A 208 -9.88 -16.29 18.25
C ALA A 208 -10.33 -14.97 17.60
N LEU A 209 -9.41 -14.19 17.04
CA LEU A 209 -9.71 -12.95 16.34
C LEU A 209 -10.61 -13.23 15.13
N ARG A 210 -10.28 -14.22 14.30
CA ARG A 210 -11.11 -14.65 13.16
C ARG A 210 -12.53 -15.03 13.58
N SER A 211 -12.67 -15.77 14.68
CA SER A 211 -13.98 -16.18 15.21
C SER A 211 -14.81 -14.96 15.63
N SER A 212 -14.17 -13.98 16.29
CA SER A 212 -14.80 -12.71 16.63
C SER A 212 -15.22 -11.91 15.39
N LEU A 213 -14.37 -11.82 14.37
CA LEU A 213 -14.68 -11.11 13.14
C LEU A 213 -15.78 -11.79 12.33
N LEU A 214 -15.78 -13.13 12.29
CA LEU A 214 -16.84 -13.90 11.64
C LEU A 214 -18.17 -13.71 12.34
N TYR A 215 -18.19 -13.73 13.68
CA TYR A 215 -19.39 -13.45 14.45
C TYR A 215 -19.92 -12.05 14.12
N GLU A 216 -19.06 -11.03 14.13
CA GLU A 216 -19.42 -9.66 13.78
C GLU A 216 -19.94 -9.55 12.34
N TYR A 217 -19.29 -10.22 11.38
CA TYR A 217 -19.72 -10.27 9.98
C TYR A 217 -21.11 -10.90 9.84
N VAL A 218 -21.32 -12.10 10.39
CA VAL A 218 -22.60 -12.82 10.31
C VAL A 218 -23.73 -12.04 10.97
N THR A 219 -23.46 -11.41 12.11
CA THR A 219 -24.49 -10.74 12.93
C THR A 219 -24.76 -9.29 12.54
N ASN A 220 -23.89 -8.65 11.74
CA ASN A 220 -24.07 -7.28 11.30
C ASN A 220 -24.68 -7.18 9.88
N PRO A 221 -25.99 -6.89 9.76
CA PRO A 221 -26.67 -6.79 8.46
C PRO A 221 -26.18 -5.66 7.55
N GLN A 222 -25.37 -4.73 8.05
CA GLN A 222 -24.74 -3.69 7.23
C GLN A 222 -23.54 -4.19 6.44
N LEU A 223 -22.90 -5.29 6.88
CA LEU A 223 -21.72 -5.89 6.21
C LEU A 223 -22.09 -6.90 5.11
N HIS A 224 -23.38 -7.24 4.96
CA HIS A 224 -23.91 -8.17 3.95
C HIS A 224 -24.40 -7.48 2.67
N LYS A 225 -24.11 -6.19 2.49
CA LYS A 225 -24.62 -5.36 1.39
C LYS A 225 -23.58 -5.10 0.32
#